data_AF-A0A525BYC0-F1
#
_entry.id   AF-A0A525BYC0-F1
#
_cell.length_a   1.000
_cell.length_b   1.000
_cell.length_c   1.000
_cell.angle_alpha   90.00
_cell.angle_beta   90.00
_cell.angle_gamma   90.00
#
_symmetry.space_group_name_H-M   'P 1'
#
loop_
_entity.id
_entity.type
_entity.pdbx_description
1 polymer ?
#
loop_
_entity_poly.entity_id
_entity_poly.type
_entity_poly.pdbx_seq_one_letter_code
_entity_poly.pdbx_strand_id
1 'polypeptide(L)'
;MADKIIDAGKKHQFKISVAYSEEETPAEESASPAGNMAASAVATSRITEKTDLPNDNKKTQPGSSVANSDKKQKTYICDWKNCKGHPEDINHKYRNPEGNTNRGNATSGKDYETEWIYENLEPWQLYGNGNNPRATYDDFAKDNDPSKPWNETIINKALNDVTYPAYVTQKHHLISVNLFDSVPELAHNAKLVGYNVNDKENGVCLPYFKIDIVQHNLQCHRGSHPAAYNEKILLLLKTLQKKSISYCQSDNQYLLKEKINKISERILDHINNWRPGWYLTSSALSHKKWAYEQIAKKGKE
;
A
#
# COMPACT_ATOMS: atom_id res chain seq x y z
N MET A 1 62.48 -10.05 23.72
CA MET A 1 61.03 -10.26 23.85
C MET A 1 60.40 -9.62 22.65
N ALA A 2 59.84 -10.44 21.78
CA ALA A 2 59.59 -10.11 20.39
C ALA A 2 58.22 -9.45 20.17
N ASP A 3 58.22 -8.48 19.26
CA ASP A 3 57.09 -7.78 18.68
C ASP A 3 56.06 -8.73 18.05
N LYS A 4 54.77 -8.34 18.12
CA LYS A 4 53.77 -8.46 17.05
C LYS A 4 52.37 -8.08 17.54
N ILE A 5 51.88 -6.90 17.17
CA ILE A 5 50.45 -6.65 16.93
C ILE A 5 50.35 -5.65 15.76
N ILE A 6 49.61 -6.04 14.72
CA ILE A 6 48.61 -5.28 13.94
C ILE A 6 48.40 -6.09 12.65
N ASP A 7 47.30 -6.86 12.61
CA ASP A 7 46.75 -7.40 11.36
C ASP A 7 45.53 -6.55 10.98
N ALA A 8 45.58 -5.98 9.79
CA ALA A 8 44.58 -5.04 9.27
C ALA A 8 43.49 -5.81 8.53
N GLY A 9 42.27 -5.74 9.07
CA GLY A 9 41.09 -6.37 8.49
C GLY A 9 40.82 -5.92 7.05
N LYS A 10 40.91 -6.87 6.12
CA LYS A 10 40.46 -6.74 4.73
C LYS A 10 38.93 -6.57 4.68
N LYS A 11 38.46 -5.38 4.29
CA LYS A 11 37.06 -5.13 3.93
C LYS A 11 36.70 -5.93 2.67
N HIS A 12 35.83 -6.93 2.81
CA HIS A 12 35.14 -7.55 1.67
C HIS A 12 34.02 -6.62 1.19
N GLN A 13 34.18 -6.06 -0.02
CA GLN A 13 33.08 -5.42 -0.74
C GLN A 13 32.27 -6.53 -1.43
N PHE A 14 31.09 -6.82 -0.92
CA PHE A 14 30.08 -7.58 -1.66
C PHE A 14 29.44 -6.66 -2.71
N LYS A 15 29.75 -6.88 -3.98
CA LYS A 15 28.96 -6.35 -5.10
C LYS A 15 27.74 -7.23 -5.28
N ILE A 16 26.57 -6.74 -4.85
CA ILE A 16 25.28 -7.29 -5.27
C ILE A 16 24.89 -6.56 -6.56
N SER A 17 25.09 -7.22 -7.70
CA SER A 17 24.50 -6.80 -8.97
C SER A 17 23.11 -7.41 -9.10
N VAL A 18 22.07 -6.62 -8.82
CA VAL A 18 20.69 -6.99 -9.15
C VAL A 18 20.43 -6.53 -10.58
N ALA A 19 20.26 -7.47 -11.49
CA ALA A 19 19.76 -7.20 -12.83
C ALA A 19 18.25 -6.95 -12.73
N TYR A 20 17.81 -5.73 -13.01
CA TYR A 20 16.40 -5.41 -13.20
C TYR A 20 16.08 -5.52 -14.69
N SER A 21 15.10 -6.36 -15.02
CA SER A 21 14.43 -6.34 -16.33
C SER A 21 13.53 -5.12 -16.39
N GLU A 22 13.79 -4.25 -17.36
CA GLU A 22 12.92 -3.12 -17.71
C GLU A 22 11.58 -3.67 -18.20
N GLU A 23 10.52 -3.58 -17.38
CA GLU A 23 9.15 -3.70 -17.86
C GLU A 23 8.58 -2.31 -18.16
N GLU A 24 7.95 -2.26 -19.33
CA GLU A 24 7.51 -1.10 -20.08
C GLU A 24 6.71 -0.09 -19.25
N THR A 25 7.16 1.17 -19.31
CA THR A 25 6.34 2.32 -18.91
C THR A 25 5.35 2.63 -20.03
N PRO A 26 4.05 2.79 -19.75
CA PRO A 26 3.14 3.35 -20.74
C PRO A 26 3.46 4.83 -20.95
N ALA A 27 3.54 5.23 -22.22
CA ALA A 27 3.89 6.57 -22.69
C ALA A 27 3.04 7.67 -22.01
N GLU A 28 3.72 8.65 -21.41
CA GLU A 28 3.12 9.92 -21.03
C GLU A 28 2.95 10.78 -22.28
N GLU A 29 1.69 10.99 -22.67
CA GLU A 29 1.30 11.92 -23.72
C GLU A 29 1.34 13.35 -23.15
N SER A 30 2.22 14.17 -23.72
CA SER A 30 2.43 15.56 -23.36
C SER A 30 1.26 16.43 -23.83
N ALA A 31 0.61 17.15 -22.90
CA ALA A 31 -0.20 18.31 -23.25
C ALA A 31 0.01 19.44 -22.23
N SER A 32 0.24 20.64 -22.75
CA SER A 32 0.26 21.92 -22.05
C SER A 32 -0.19 22.99 -23.06
N PRO A 33 -0.56 24.22 -22.65
CA PRO A 33 -1.81 24.51 -21.93
C PRO A 33 -2.55 25.72 -22.56
N ALA A 34 -3.86 25.89 -22.29
CA ALA A 34 -4.53 27.20 -22.19
C ALA A 34 -6.05 27.04 -22.04
N GLY A 35 -6.68 27.93 -21.26
CA GLY A 35 -8.07 28.35 -21.53
C GLY A 35 -8.99 28.44 -20.31
N ASN A 36 -9.17 29.65 -19.81
CA ASN A 36 -10.22 30.04 -18.85
C ASN A 36 -11.64 29.82 -19.41
N MET A 37 -12.60 29.51 -18.52
CA MET A 37 -13.85 30.24 -18.24
C MET A 37 -15.09 29.35 -17.93
N ALA A 38 -15.73 29.71 -16.81
CA ALA A 38 -17.17 29.86 -16.55
C ALA A 38 -18.17 28.71 -16.73
N ALA A 39 -19.01 28.63 -15.69
CA ALA A 39 -20.24 27.88 -15.46
C ALA A 39 -21.21 27.71 -16.65
N SER A 40 -21.93 26.58 -16.67
CA SER A 40 -23.40 26.57 -16.53
C SER A 40 -23.96 25.15 -16.39
N ALA A 41 -25.05 25.03 -15.64
CA ALA A 41 -25.89 23.85 -15.54
C ALA A 41 -26.67 23.60 -16.85
N VAL A 42 -27.11 22.35 -17.08
CA VAL A 42 -28.51 21.97 -17.43
C VAL A 42 -28.58 20.46 -17.71
N ALA A 43 -29.79 19.95 -17.47
CA ALA A 43 -30.25 18.58 -17.37
C ALA A 43 -30.36 17.79 -18.69
N THR A 44 -30.81 16.53 -18.52
CA THR A 44 -31.51 15.64 -19.47
C THR A 44 -30.63 15.06 -20.60
N SER A 45 -30.77 13.80 -21.03
CA SER A 45 -31.96 12.95 -21.13
C SER A 45 -31.55 11.47 -21.34
N ARG A 46 -32.43 10.57 -20.89
CA ARG A 46 -32.50 9.15 -21.24
C ARG A 46 -32.61 8.97 -22.76
N ILE A 47 -31.91 7.99 -23.31
CA ILE A 47 -32.26 7.36 -24.58
C ILE A 47 -32.32 5.86 -24.36
N THR A 48 -33.55 5.35 -24.44
CA THR A 48 -33.89 3.95 -24.69
C THR A 48 -34.02 3.77 -26.19
N GLU A 49 -33.20 2.93 -26.80
CA GLU A 49 -33.46 2.42 -28.14
C GLU A 49 -33.90 0.96 -28.07
N LYS A 50 -35.18 0.76 -28.38
CA LYS A 50 -35.73 -0.48 -28.90
C LYS A 50 -35.48 -0.46 -30.41
N THR A 51 -34.98 -1.56 -30.95
CA THR A 51 -35.10 -1.88 -32.36
C THR A 51 -35.78 -3.23 -32.51
N ASP A 52 -37.05 -3.17 -32.89
CA ASP A 52 -37.81 -4.26 -33.50
C ASP A 52 -37.44 -4.33 -34.99
N LEU A 53 -37.16 -5.52 -35.52
CA LEU A 53 -37.25 -5.88 -36.95
C LEU A 53 -37.23 -7.43 -37.10
N PRO A 54 -37.66 -8.00 -38.23
CA PRO A 54 -38.86 -8.82 -38.25
C PRO A 54 -38.66 -10.33 -38.48
N ASN A 55 -39.79 -10.98 -38.21
CA ASN A 55 -40.28 -12.30 -38.57
C ASN A 55 -39.85 -12.82 -39.96
N ASP A 56 -39.31 -14.04 -40.01
CA ASP A 56 -39.30 -14.85 -41.23
C ASP A 56 -39.59 -16.33 -40.93
N ASN A 57 -40.67 -16.80 -41.55
CA ASN A 57 -41.18 -18.17 -41.55
C ASN A 57 -40.23 -19.12 -42.26
N LYS A 58 -39.87 -20.26 -41.64
CA LYS A 58 -39.45 -21.44 -42.41
C LYS A 58 -39.86 -22.77 -41.77
N LYS A 59 -40.77 -23.42 -42.50
CA LYS A 59 -41.20 -24.83 -42.54
C LYS A 59 -40.47 -25.83 -41.64
N THR A 60 -41.30 -26.50 -40.83
CA THR A 60 -41.11 -27.76 -40.13
C THR A 60 -40.82 -28.94 -41.07
N GLN A 61 -39.90 -29.81 -40.65
CA GLN A 61 -39.91 -31.25 -40.98
C GLN A 61 -39.99 -32.06 -39.66
N PRO A 62 -40.72 -33.18 -39.63
CA PRO A 62 -40.83 -34.03 -38.46
C PRO A 62 -39.75 -35.11 -38.48
N GLY A 63 -38.92 -35.16 -37.44
CA GLY A 63 -37.86 -36.17 -37.33
C GLY A 63 -37.31 -36.31 -35.94
N SER A 64 -37.73 -37.39 -35.26
CA SER A 64 -37.09 -38.04 -34.11
C SER A 64 -36.90 -37.19 -32.84
N SER A 65 -37.86 -37.33 -31.92
CA SER A 65 -37.75 -36.93 -30.53
C SER A 65 -36.70 -37.80 -29.81
N VAL A 66 -35.44 -37.39 -29.86
CA VAL A 66 -34.46 -37.75 -28.83
C VAL A 66 -34.76 -36.85 -27.64
N ALA A 67 -35.31 -37.42 -26.57
CA ALA A 67 -35.46 -36.76 -25.29
C ALA A 67 -34.08 -36.45 -24.71
N ASN A 68 -33.47 -35.35 -25.16
CA ASN A 68 -32.40 -34.69 -24.43
C ASN A 68 -33.03 -34.13 -23.16
N SER A 69 -33.02 -34.94 -22.10
CA SER A 69 -33.25 -34.46 -20.75
C SER A 69 -32.13 -33.47 -20.43
N ASP A 70 -32.36 -32.19 -20.72
CA ASP A 70 -31.55 -31.06 -20.28
C ASP A 70 -31.55 -31.07 -18.75
N LYS A 71 -30.65 -31.87 -18.16
CA LYS A 71 -30.33 -31.80 -16.75
C LYS A 71 -29.73 -30.43 -16.51
N LYS A 72 -30.58 -29.46 -16.14
CA LYS A 72 -30.15 -28.14 -15.69
C LYS A 72 -29.03 -28.34 -14.67
N GLN A 73 -27.81 -28.02 -15.09
CA GLN A 73 -26.62 -28.21 -14.29
C GLN A 73 -26.79 -27.35 -13.03
N LYS A 74 -26.77 -27.99 -11.86
CA LYS A 74 -26.97 -27.30 -10.58
C LYS A 74 -25.88 -26.24 -10.45
N THR A 75 -26.28 -24.98 -10.29
CA THR A 75 -25.37 -23.87 -10.04
C THR A 75 -25.37 -23.54 -8.55
N TYR A 76 -24.19 -23.48 -7.95
CA TYR A 76 -23.97 -23.15 -6.55
C TYR A 76 -23.67 -21.65 -6.41
N ILE A 77 -24.17 -21.04 -5.33
CA ILE A 77 -23.93 -19.63 -5.01
C ILE A 77 -22.46 -19.45 -4.63
N CYS A 78 -21.83 -18.42 -5.18
CA CYS A 78 -20.45 -18.05 -4.87
C CYS A 78 -20.42 -16.79 -4.01
N ASP A 79 -19.62 -16.80 -2.95
CA ASP A 79 -19.47 -15.65 -2.06
C ASP A 79 -18.63 -14.52 -2.65
N TRP A 80 -17.85 -14.82 -3.69
CA TRP A 80 -17.05 -13.84 -4.42
C TRP A 80 -17.99 -12.79 -5.01
N LYS A 81 -17.85 -11.54 -4.55
CA LYS A 81 -18.59 -10.42 -5.14
C LYS A 81 -18.26 -10.37 -6.62
N ASN A 82 -19.29 -10.11 -7.42
CA ASN A 82 -19.32 -10.12 -8.90
C ASN A 82 -19.26 -11.50 -9.59
N CYS A 83 -19.21 -12.61 -8.85
CA CYS A 83 -19.41 -13.94 -9.42
C CYS A 83 -20.91 -14.33 -9.46
N LYS A 84 -21.33 -14.99 -10.55
CA LYS A 84 -22.72 -15.46 -10.74
C LYS A 84 -22.97 -16.88 -10.21
N GLY A 85 -21.94 -17.56 -9.70
CA GLY A 85 -22.01 -18.94 -9.24
C GLY A 85 -21.17 -19.91 -10.07
N HIS A 86 -21.02 -21.12 -9.56
CA HIS A 86 -20.19 -22.18 -10.16
C HIS A 86 -20.96 -23.51 -10.26
N PRO A 87 -20.58 -24.44 -11.15
CA PRO A 87 -21.16 -25.79 -11.19
C PRO A 87 -20.87 -26.64 -9.95
N GLU A 88 -19.88 -26.25 -9.16
CA GLU A 88 -19.46 -26.88 -7.90
C GLU A 88 -19.42 -25.82 -6.77
N ASP A 89 -19.58 -26.26 -5.52
CA ASP A 89 -19.40 -25.38 -4.37
C ASP A 89 -17.91 -25.20 -4.10
N ILE A 90 -17.38 -24.02 -4.42
CA ILE A 90 -15.97 -23.68 -4.25
C ILE A 90 -15.68 -22.81 -3.03
N ASN A 91 -16.69 -22.40 -2.26
CA ASN A 91 -16.50 -21.37 -1.23
C ASN A 91 -15.54 -21.84 -0.12
N HIS A 92 -15.54 -23.14 0.19
CA HIS A 92 -14.64 -23.75 1.17
C HIS A 92 -13.17 -23.76 0.73
N LYS A 93 -12.87 -23.59 -0.57
CA LYS A 93 -11.50 -23.65 -1.10
C LYS A 93 -10.66 -22.43 -0.74
N TYR A 94 -11.28 -21.27 -0.60
CA TYR A 94 -10.56 -20.00 -0.45
C TYR A 94 -10.96 -19.17 0.76
N ARG A 95 -12.06 -19.51 1.46
CA ARG A 95 -12.51 -18.77 2.65
C ARG A 95 -11.47 -18.86 3.76
N ASN A 96 -10.88 -17.72 4.10
CA ASN A 96 -10.01 -17.57 5.25
C ASN A 96 -10.64 -16.59 6.26
N PRO A 97 -10.91 -17.03 7.50
CA PRO A 97 -11.58 -16.19 8.51
C PRO A 97 -10.72 -15.04 9.04
N GLU A 98 -9.42 -15.01 8.75
CA GLU A 98 -8.48 -14.01 9.27
C GLU A 98 -8.51 -12.67 8.50
N GLY A 99 -9.21 -12.61 7.36
CA GLY A 99 -9.21 -11.43 6.50
C GLY A 99 -9.89 -10.21 7.12
N ASN A 100 -9.26 -9.04 6.98
CA ASN A 100 -9.76 -7.75 7.47
C ASN A 100 -9.36 -6.59 6.54
N THR A 101 -10.26 -5.68 6.22
CA THR A 101 -9.95 -4.46 5.42
C THR A 101 -10.32 -3.18 6.16
N ASN A 102 -10.65 -3.30 7.45
CA ASN A 102 -11.11 -2.19 8.27
C ASN A 102 -10.03 -1.79 9.27
N ARG A 103 -10.10 -0.54 9.72
CA ARG A 103 -9.29 -0.04 10.84
C ARG A 103 -9.93 -0.51 12.15
N GLY A 104 -9.34 -1.51 12.79
CA GLY A 104 -9.80 -1.99 14.10
C GLY A 104 -9.90 -3.51 14.16
N ASN A 105 -9.43 -4.04 15.29
CA ASN A 105 -9.27 -5.44 15.65
C ASN A 105 -8.40 -6.22 14.65
N ALA A 106 -7.13 -6.46 15.02
CA ALA A 106 -6.53 -7.71 14.58
C ALA A 106 -7.49 -8.82 14.99
N THR A 107 -7.76 -9.74 14.09
CA THR A 107 -8.61 -10.92 14.32
C THR A 107 -8.15 -11.74 15.53
N SER A 108 -6.93 -11.50 16.01
CA SER A 108 -6.27 -12.13 17.16
C SER A 108 -6.42 -11.40 18.51
N GLY A 109 -7.09 -10.24 18.58
CA GLY A 109 -7.16 -9.45 19.83
C GLY A 109 -5.85 -8.77 20.22
N LYS A 110 -4.85 -8.77 19.33
CA LYS A 110 -3.59 -8.05 19.49
C LYS A 110 -3.65 -6.70 18.79
N ASP A 111 -2.95 -5.72 19.33
CA ASP A 111 -2.73 -4.45 18.64
C ASP A 111 -1.78 -4.69 17.46
N TYR A 112 -2.16 -4.30 16.24
CA TYR A 112 -1.32 -4.47 15.05
C TYR A 112 0.03 -3.78 15.22
N GLU A 113 0.06 -2.69 16.00
CA GLU A 113 1.30 -1.97 16.29
C GLU A 113 2.28 -2.84 17.07
N THR A 114 1.78 -3.73 17.93
CA THR A 114 2.59 -4.69 18.69
C THR A 114 3.06 -5.84 17.79
N GLU A 115 2.20 -6.35 16.90
CA GLU A 115 2.58 -7.39 15.95
C GLU A 115 3.69 -6.91 15.00
N TRP A 116 3.64 -5.66 14.53
CA TRP A 116 4.66 -5.10 13.65
C TRP A 116 6.03 -4.98 14.34
N ILE A 117 6.05 -4.74 15.65
CA ILE A 117 7.29 -4.79 16.45
C ILE A 117 7.86 -6.21 16.44
N TYR A 118 7.03 -7.23 16.73
CA TYR A 118 7.46 -8.63 16.73
C TYR A 118 7.91 -9.14 15.36
N GLU A 119 7.30 -8.64 14.28
CA GLU A 119 7.66 -8.95 12.90
C GLU A 119 8.91 -8.20 12.41
N ASN A 120 9.59 -7.46 13.29
CA ASN A 120 10.78 -6.65 12.97
C ASN A 120 10.54 -5.61 11.86
N LEU A 121 9.32 -5.05 11.77
CA LEU A 121 9.05 -3.91 10.89
C LEU A 121 9.59 -2.60 11.45
N GLU A 122 9.86 -2.54 12.76
CA GLU A 122 10.63 -1.45 13.33
C GLU A 122 12.07 -1.52 12.79
N PRO A 123 12.60 -0.45 12.21
CA PRO A 123 13.85 -0.48 11.50
C PRO A 123 15.02 -0.66 12.48
N TRP A 124 15.75 -1.76 12.35
CA TRP A 124 17.02 -2.00 13.07
C TRP A 124 18.23 -2.12 12.13
N GLN A 125 18.03 -1.96 10.81
CA GLN A 125 19.12 -1.86 9.85
C GLN A 125 19.43 -0.38 9.54
N LEU A 126 20.58 0.06 10.04
CA LEU A 126 21.18 1.36 9.74
C LEU A 126 21.64 1.40 8.27
N TYR A 127 21.10 2.33 7.48
CA TYR A 127 21.54 2.57 6.09
C TYR A 127 22.12 3.99 5.89
N GLY A 128 22.29 4.76 6.96
CA GLY A 128 22.73 6.17 6.91
C GLY A 128 24.16 6.44 7.40
N ASN A 129 24.74 7.56 6.93
CA ASN A 129 26.10 8.05 7.24
C ASN A 129 26.21 8.80 8.59
N GLY A 130 25.46 8.40 9.62
CA GLY A 130 25.42 9.13 10.89
C GLY A 130 26.35 8.57 11.96
N ASN A 131 27.56 9.10 12.11
CA ASN A 131 28.24 9.04 13.41
C ASN A 131 27.47 9.96 14.37
N ASN A 132 26.59 9.35 15.17
CA ASN A 132 25.84 9.86 16.32
C ASN A 132 26.07 11.34 16.73
N PRO A 133 25.15 12.25 16.37
CA PRO A 133 24.81 13.38 17.21
C PRO A 133 23.35 13.22 17.62
N ARG A 134 23.09 12.63 18.81
CA ARG A 134 21.72 12.53 19.35
C ARG A 134 21.02 13.88 19.19
N ALA A 135 19.83 13.85 18.61
CA ALA A 135 18.95 15.00 18.63
C ALA A 135 18.67 15.36 20.10
N THR A 136 18.75 16.65 20.40
CA THR A 136 18.46 17.21 21.72
C THR A 136 16.96 17.43 21.86
N TYR A 137 16.51 17.73 23.07
CA TYR A 137 15.13 18.20 23.28
C TYR A 137 14.78 19.35 22.33
N ASP A 138 15.66 20.34 22.22
CA ASP A 138 15.46 21.51 21.35
C ASP A 138 15.34 21.14 19.86
N ASP A 139 16.06 20.11 19.41
CA ASP A 139 15.96 19.64 18.02
C ASP A 139 14.58 19.02 17.75
N PHE A 140 14.07 18.22 18.69
CA PHE A 140 12.73 17.66 18.57
C PHE A 140 11.63 18.70 18.79
N ALA A 141 11.84 19.67 19.69
CA ALA A 141 10.91 20.76 19.95
C ALA A 141 10.75 21.69 18.74
N LYS A 142 11.83 21.98 18.01
CA LYS A 142 11.78 22.74 16.73
C LYS A 142 10.98 22.04 15.64
N ASP A 143 10.92 20.71 15.70
CA ASP A 143 10.17 19.90 14.76
C ASP A 143 8.69 19.73 15.16
N ASN A 144 8.37 20.04 16.41
CA ASN A 144 7.03 19.88 16.96
C ASN A 144 6.24 21.18 16.94
N ASP A 145 4.93 21.01 16.80
CA ASP A 145 3.95 22.06 16.96
C ASP A 145 3.73 22.27 18.48
N PRO A 146 4.14 23.40 19.07
CA PRO A 146 4.05 23.61 20.50
C PRO A 146 2.60 23.70 21.00
N SER A 147 1.61 23.85 20.12
CA SER A 147 0.19 23.91 20.50
C SER A 147 -0.42 22.51 20.80
N LYS A 148 0.38 21.44 20.80
CA LYS A 148 -0.09 20.05 20.88
C LYS A 148 0.59 19.31 22.04
N PRO A 149 -0.08 19.13 23.20
CA PRO A 149 0.56 18.62 24.42
C PRO A 149 1.08 17.17 24.31
N TRP A 150 0.52 16.35 23.41
CA TRP A 150 1.03 15.00 23.15
C TRP A 150 2.46 14.96 22.59
N ASN A 151 2.99 16.10 22.14
CA ASN A 151 4.34 16.21 21.62
C ASN A 151 5.41 16.07 22.70
N GLU A 152 5.16 16.51 23.93
CA GLU A 152 6.15 16.43 25.02
C GLU A 152 6.40 14.99 25.46
N THR A 153 5.34 14.18 25.60
CA THR A 153 5.46 12.75 25.90
C THR A 153 6.31 12.01 24.86
N ILE A 154 6.11 12.31 23.57
CA ILE A 154 6.84 11.65 22.49
C ILE A 154 8.30 12.11 22.44
N ILE A 155 8.58 13.39 22.71
CA ILE A 155 9.95 13.89 22.87
C ILE A 155 10.64 13.18 24.04
N ASN A 156 9.98 13.09 25.20
CA ASN A 156 10.55 12.42 26.37
C ASN A 156 10.81 10.94 26.09
N LYS A 157 9.92 10.27 25.35
CA LYS A 157 10.17 8.90 24.86
C LYS A 157 11.42 8.84 23.98
N ALA A 158 11.57 9.76 23.03
CA ALA A 158 12.75 9.80 22.15
C ALA A 158 14.06 10.00 22.91
N LEU A 159 14.05 10.81 23.96
CA LEU A 159 15.25 11.14 24.74
C LEU A 159 15.61 10.08 25.78
N ASN A 160 14.62 9.47 26.43
CA ASN A 160 14.82 8.65 27.61
C ASN A 160 14.64 7.14 27.35
N ASP A 161 13.72 6.77 26.46
CA ASP A 161 13.31 5.37 26.29
C ASP A 161 13.96 4.70 25.06
N VAL A 162 14.51 5.51 24.17
CA VAL A 162 15.02 5.04 22.88
C VAL A 162 16.56 5.13 22.87
N THR A 163 17.21 3.97 22.82
CA THR A 163 18.67 3.88 22.82
C THR A 163 19.19 3.80 21.39
N TYR A 164 20.09 4.72 21.01
CA TYR A 164 20.79 4.70 19.73
C TYR A 164 21.32 3.28 19.39
N PRO A 165 21.12 2.79 18.15
CA PRO A 165 20.65 3.50 16.96
C PRO A 165 19.12 3.58 16.78
N ALA A 166 18.34 3.23 17.79
CA ALA A 166 16.89 3.36 17.72
C ALA A 166 16.46 4.84 17.67
N TYR A 167 15.26 5.08 17.14
CA TYR A 167 14.57 6.37 17.12
C TYR A 167 13.06 6.14 17.22
N VAL A 168 12.31 7.19 17.54
CA VAL A 168 10.85 7.06 17.64
C VAL A 168 10.25 6.93 16.25
N THR A 169 9.47 5.87 16.05
CA THR A 169 8.76 5.63 14.80
C THR A 169 7.26 5.86 14.91
N GLN A 170 6.64 6.14 13.77
CA GLN A 170 5.21 6.09 13.56
C GLN A 170 4.87 4.89 12.67
N LYS A 171 3.93 4.07 13.12
CA LYS A 171 3.36 2.97 12.33
C LYS A 171 2.43 3.55 11.27
N HIS A 172 2.55 3.07 10.05
CA HIS A 172 1.84 3.61 8.90
C HIS A 172 1.36 2.53 7.94
N HIS A 173 0.11 2.63 7.50
CA HIS A 173 -0.42 1.77 6.43
C HIS A 173 -0.02 2.34 5.07
N LEU A 174 0.61 1.50 4.24
CA LEU A 174 1.02 1.83 2.87
C LEU A 174 -0.20 2.10 1.99
N ILE A 175 -1.15 1.16 1.98
CA ILE A 175 -2.50 1.33 1.45
C ILE A 175 -3.41 1.77 2.62
N SER A 176 -3.93 2.99 2.55
CA SER A 176 -4.85 3.49 3.57
C SER A 176 -6.11 2.63 3.63
N VAL A 177 -6.50 2.25 4.85
CA VAL A 177 -7.75 1.54 5.17
C VAL A 177 -8.98 2.16 4.53
N ASN A 178 -9.05 3.50 4.49
CA ASN A 178 -10.19 4.24 3.94
C ASN A 178 -10.36 4.06 2.42
N LEU A 179 -9.30 3.62 1.70
CA LEU A 179 -9.41 3.39 0.27
C LEU A 179 -10.27 2.17 -0.06
N PHE A 180 -10.38 1.21 0.86
CA PHE A 180 -11.20 0.02 0.65
C PHE A 180 -12.70 0.32 0.61
N ASP A 181 -13.15 1.41 1.26
CA ASP A 181 -14.54 1.87 1.16
C ASP A 181 -14.92 2.29 -0.27
N SER A 182 -13.93 2.70 -1.07
CA SER A 182 -14.10 3.08 -2.48
C SER A 182 -14.03 1.90 -3.46
N VAL A 183 -13.71 0.70 -2.98
CA VAL A 183 -13.61 -0.54 -3.76
C VAL A 183 -14.27 -1.71 -3.02
N PRO A 184 -15.59 -1.63 -2.73
CA PRO A 184 -16.26 -2.55 -1.81
C PRO A 184 -16.27 -4.02 -2.27
N GLU A 185 -16.29 -4.29 -3.58
CA GLU A 185 -16.19 -5.66 -4.09
C GLU A 185 -14.80 -6.23 -3.85
N LEU A 186 -13.75 -5.44 -4.12
CA LEU A 186 -12.38 -5.83 -3.84
C LEU A 186 -12.18 -6.03 -2.34
N ALA A 187 -12.69 -5.12 -1.50
CA ALA A 187 -12.59 -5.23 -0.06
C ALA A 187 -13.22 -6.52 0.48
N HIS A 188 -14.42 -6.88 0.00
CA HIS A 188 -15.05 -8.15 0.35
C HIS A 188 -14.25 -9.36 -0.14
N ASN A 189 -13.83 -9.37 -1.41
CA ASN A 189 -13.09 -10.49 -1.99
C ASN A 189 -11.71 -10.66 -1.34
N ALA A 190 -11.04 -9.57 -0.99
CA ALA A 190 -9.78 -9.56 -0.25
C ALA A 190 -9.96 -10.18 1.14
N LYS A 191 -11.01 -9.81 1.88
CA LYS A 191 -11.35 -10.44 3.16
C LYS A 191 -11.57 -11.95 3.01
N LEU A 192 -12.32 -12.37 1.98
CA LEU A 192 -12.57 -13.79 1.74
C LEU A 192 -11.29 -14.61 1.61
N VAL A 193 -10.25 -14.07 0.98
CA VAL A 193 -8.96 -14.76 0.76
C VAL A 193 -7.94 -14.51 1.87
N GLY A 194 -8.36 -13.93 3.00
CA GLY A 194 -7.48 -13.73 4.16
C GLY A 194 -6.48 -12.59 3.99
N TYR A 195 -6.76 -11.61 3.13
CA TYR A 195 -6.00 -10.36 3.16
C TYR A 195 -6.41 -9.57 4.42
N ASN A 196 -5.42 -9.18 5.22
CA ASN A 196 -5.61 -8.30 6.35
C ASN A 196 -4.81 -7.00 6.16
N VAL A 197 -5.50 -5.87 6.16
CA VAL A 197 -4.92 -4.54 5.95
C VAL A 197 -3.92 -4.16 7.04
N ASN A 198 -4.00 -4.80 8.20
CA ASN A 198 -3.08 -4.64 9.31
C ASN A 198 -1.92 -5.64 9.28
N ASP A 199 -1.85 -6.51 8.27
CA ASP A 199 -0.69 -7.39 8.10
C ASP A 199 0.56 -6.56 7.78
N LYS A 200 1.72 -7.12 8.12
CA LYS A 200 3.02 -6.48 7.93
C LYS A 200 3.31 -6.07 6.49
N GLU A 201 2.76 -6.78 5.51
CA GLU A 201 2.93 -6.47 4.08
C GLU A 201 2.31 -5.12 3.70
N ASN A 202 1.36 -4.61 4.49
CA ASN A 202 0.78 -3.28 4.31
C ASN A 202 1.27 -2.26 5.35
N GLY A 203 2.19 -2.65 6.23
CA GLY A 203 2.74 -1.82 7.29
C GLY A 203 4.14 -1.31 7.00
N VAL A 204 4.44 -0.10 7.50
CA VAL A 204 5.80 0.43 7.56
C VAL A 204 5.97 1.27 8.83
N CYS A 205 7.16 1.22 9.42
CA CYS A 205 7.55 2.09 10.51
C CYS A 205 8.44 3.23 9.96
N LEU A 206 8.02 4.47 10.18
CA LEU A 206 8.67 5.66 9.64
C LEU A 206 9.17 6.57 10.76
N PRO A 207 10.19 7.41 10.53
CA PRO A 207 10.58 8.44 11.49
C PRO A 207 9.41 9.29 11.95
N TYR A 208 9.22 9.38 13.27
CA TYR A 208 8.28 10.34 13.84
C TYR A 208 8.81 11.75 13.65
N PHE A 209 10.10 11.98 13.85
CA PHE A 209 10.73 13.29 13.72
C PHE A 209 11.45 13.50 12.39
N LYS A 210 11.38 14.72 11.85
CA LYS A 210 12.12 15.14 10.66
C LYS A 210 13.62 14.96 10.86
N ILE A 211 14.13 15.24 12.06
CA ILE A 211 15.57 15.14 12.33
C ILE A 211 16.08 13.70 12.17
N ASP A 212 15.22 12.71 12.38
CA ASP A 212 15.54 11.28 12.27
C ASP A 212 15.50 10.77 10.82
N ILE A 213 15.06 11.57 9.85
CA ILE A 213 15.09 11.23 8.40
C ILE A 213 16.49 10.80 7.98
N VAL A 214 17.53 11.47 8.49
CA VAL A 214 18.93 11.25 8.10
C VAL A 214 19.48 9.90 8.56
N GLN A 215 18.87 9.25 9.55
CA GLN A 215 19.35 7.98 10.10
C GLN A 215 19.12 6.82 9.12
N HIS A 216 17.99 6.82 8.41
CA HIS A 216 17.58 5.75 7.49
C HIS A 216 17.25 6.24 6.08
N ASN A 217 17.40 7.54 5.80
CA ASN A 217 16.97 8.17 4.55
C ASN A 217 15.49 7.85 4.22
N LEU A 218 14.64 7.82 5.25
CA LEU A 218 13.20 7.57 5.13
C LEU A 218 12.40 8.86 5.30
N GLN A 219 11.23 8.94 4.67
CA GLN A 219 10.32 10.07 4.87
C GLN A 219 9.76 10.05 6.29
N CYS A 220 9.73 11.19 6.99
CA CYS A 220 8.88 11.30 8.18
C CYS A 220 7.43 11.52 7.74
N HIS A 221 6.47 10.98 8.47
CA HIS A 221 5.06 11.22 8.21
C HIS A 221 4.30 11.38 9.52
N ARG A 222 3.47 12.43 9.61
CA ARG A 222 2.53 12.67 10.71
C ARG A 222 1.20 13.08 10.11
N GLY A 223 0.17 12.23 10.24
CA GLY A 223 -1.20 12.58 9.89
C GLY A 223 -1.75 11.78 8.72
N SER A 224 -2.46 12.46 7.81
CA SER A 224 -3.12 11.82 6.67
C SER A 224 -2.27 11.95 5.40
N HIS A 225 -2.35 10.91 4.56
CA HIS A 225 -1.76 10.93 3.22
C HIS A 225 -2.31 12.09 2.37
N PRO A 226 -1.48 12.74 1.53
CA PRO A 226 -1.94 13.69 0.53
C PRO A 226 -2.96 13.06 -0.44
N ALA A 227 -3.88 13.86 -0.96
CA ALA A 227 -4.89 13.38 -1.91
C ALA A 227 -4.26 12.70 -3.14
N ALA A 228 -3.23 13.32 -3.73
CA ALA A 228 -2.53 12.77 -4.91
C ALA A 228 -1.89 11.39 -4.67
N TYR A 229 -1.44 11.10 -3.43
CA TYR A 229 -0.93 9.79 -3.06
C TYR A 229 -2.06 8.75 -3.06
N ASN A 230 -3.17 9.08 -2.39
CA ASN A 230 -4.34 8.22 -2.30
C ASN A 230 -4.99 7.96 -3.67
N GLU A 231 -5.05 8.96 -4.55
CA GLU A 231 -5.61 8.84 -5.89
C GLU A 231 -4.85 7.81 -6.74
N LYS A 232 -3.51 7.81 -6.69
CA LYS A 232 -2.68 6.84 -7.41
C LYS A 232 -2.96 5.41 -6.95
N ILE A 233 -3.04 5.20 -5.63
CA ILE A 233 -3.33 3.88 -5.06
C ILE A 233 -4.75 3.44 -5.41
N LEU A 234 -5.72 4.34 -5.31
CA LEU A 234 -7.11 4.05 -5.65
C LEU A 234 -7.26 3.58 -7.10
N LEU A 235 -6.50 4.14 -8.04
CA LEU A 235 -6.51 3.68 -9.44
C LEU A 235 -6.02 2.22 -9.57
N LEU A 236 -4.96 1.85 -8.83
CA LEU A 236 -4.45 0.48 -8.80
C LEU A 236 -5.51 -0.48 -8.21
N LEU A 237 -6.15 -0.09 -7.11
CA LEU A 237 -7.19 -0.89 -6.46
C LEU A 237 -8.43 -1.04 -7.36
N LYS A 238 -8.91 0.03 -8.01
CA LYS A 238 -10.03 -0.05 -8.96
C LYS A 238 -9.71 -0.98 -10.13
N THR A 239 -8.48 -0.94 -10.63
CA THR A 239 -8.02 -1.85 -11.68
C THR A 239 -8.02 -3.30 -11.20
N LEU A 240 -7.55 -3.55 -9.98
CA LEU A 240 -7.55 -4.88 -9.38
C LEU A 240 -8.97 -5.39 -9.11
N GLN A 241 -9.89 -4.54 -8.66
CA GLN A 241 -11.30 -4.90 -8.49
C GLN A 241 -11.91 -5.43 -9.79
N LYS A 242 -11.72 -4.70 -10.89
CA LYS A 242 -12.23 -5.12 -12.22
C LYS A 242 -11.66 -6.48 -12.63
N LYS A 243 -10.38 -6.74 -12.34
CA LYS A 243 -9.72 -8.01 -12.65
C LYS A 243 -10.08 -9.13 -11.66
N SER A 244 -10.63 -8.82 -10.49
CA SER A 244 -10.81 -9.81 -9.42
C SER A 244 -11.70 -10.99 -9.81
N ILE A 245 -12.69 -10.78 -10.69
CA ILE A 245 -13.57 -11.85 -11.18
C ILE A 245 -12.80 -12.98 -11.88
N SER A 246 -11.72 -12.66 -12.61
CA SER A 246 -10.98 -13.67 -13.36
C SER A 246 -10.30 -14.67 -12.42
N TYR A 247 -9.88 -14.23 -11.22
CA TYR A 247 -9.31 -15.12 -10.22
C TYR A 247 -10.32 -16.14 -9.71
N CYS A 248 -11.58 -15.73 -9.54
CA CYS A 248 -12.65 -16.64 -9.18
C CYS A 248 -12.97 -17.64 -10.30
N GLN A 249 -13.00 -17.17 -11.55
CA GLN A 249 -13.30 -18.01 -12.71
C GLN A 249 -12.19 -19.03 -13.03
N SER A 250 -10.95 -18.74 -12.64
CA SER A 250 -9.80 -19.61 -12.86
C SER A 250 -9.39 -20.46 -11.64
N ASP A 251 -10.18 -20.49 -10.57
CA ASP A 251 -9.84 -21.15 -9.29
C ASP A 251 -8.48 -20.72 -8.70
N ASN A 252 -8.15 -19.42 -8.82
CA ASN A 252 -6.90 -18.82 -8.35
C ASN A 252 -7.14 -17.61 -7.43
N GLN A 253 -8.17 -17.67 -6.58
CA GLN A 253 -8.61 -16.60 -5.70
C GLN A 253 -7.48 -16.10 -4.78
N TYR A 254 -6.61 -16.99 -4.31
CA TYR A 254 -5.47 -16.66 -3.44
C TYR A 254 -4.53 -15.60 -4.05
N LEU A 255 -4.42 -15.55 -5.39
CA LEU A 255 -3.61 -14.55 -6.10
C LEU A 255 -4.10 -13.12 -5.82
N LEU A 256 -5.36 -12.93 -5.42
CA LEU A 256 -5.86 -11.61 -5.06
C LEU A 256 -5.07 -11.01 -3.90
N LYS A 257 -4.79 -11.79 -2.84
CA LYS A 257 -3.98 -11.35 -1.69
C LYS A 257 -2.58 -10.95 -2.15
N GLU A 258 -1.93 -11.80 -2.95
CA GLU A 258 -0.60 -11.51 -3.50
C GLU A 258 -0.56 -10.21 -4.32
N LYS A 259 -1.61 -9.95 -5.12
CA LYS A 259 -1.67 -8.74 -5.95
C LYS A 259 -1.88 -7.47 -5.12
N ILE A 260 -2.60 -7.55 -4.01
CA ILE A 260 -2.72 -6.41 -3.08
C ILE A 260 -1.37 -6.18 -2.38
N ASN A 261 -0.71 -7.25 -1.89
CA ASN A 261 0.61 -7.14 -1.26
C ASN A 261 1.65 -6.55 -2.22
N LYS A 262 1.64 -6.93 -3.50
CA LYS A 262 2.49 -6.33 -4.54
C LYS A 262 2.26 -4.83 -4.75
N ILE A 263 1.04 -4.33 -4.51
CA ILE A 263 0.78 -2.88 -4.52
C ILE A 263 1.51 -2.23 -3.33
N SER A 264 1.40 -2.81 -2.12
CA SER A 264 2.11 -2.32 -0.94
C SER A 264 3.62 -2.32 -1.12
N GLU A 265 4.21 -3.40 -1.65
CA GLU A 265 5.64 -3.49 -1.97
C GLU A 265 6.08 -2.37 -2.93
N ARG A 266 5.30 -2.11 -3.99
CA ARG A 266 5.58 -1.04 -4.94
C ARG A 266 5.51 0.34 -4.29
N ILE A 267 4.53 0.56 -3.41
CA ILE A 267 4.41 1.80 -2.64
C ILE A 267 5.65 2.01 -1.76
N LEU A 268 6.07 0.97 -1.05
CA LEU A 268 7.24 1.01 -0.18
C LEU A 268 8.52 1.32 -0.97
N ASP A 269 8.70 0.70 -2.14
CA ASP A 269 9.81 1.04 -3.06
C ASP A 269 9.79 2.53 -3.43
N HIS A 270 8.62 3.07 -3.79
CA HIS A 270 8.49 4.49 -4.13
C HIS A 270 8.82 5.42 -2.96
N ILE A 271 8.40 5.07 -1.75
CA ILE A 271 8.69 5.83 -0.52
C ILE A 271 10.19 5.81 -0.23
N ASN A 272 10.82 4.64 -0.25
CA ASN A 272 12.25 4.44 0.01
C ASN A 272 13.14 5.19 -0.99
N ASN A 273 12.69 5.27 -2.25
CA ASN A 273 13.40 5.96 -3.32
C ASN A 273 13.00 7.44 -3.47
N TRP A 274 12.20 8.00 -2.55
CA TRP A 274 11.77 9.40 -2.60
C TRP A 274 11.14 9.81 -3.94
N ARG A 275 10.40 8.89 -4.59
CA ARG A 275 9.86 9.14 -5.93
C ARG A 275 8.80 10.26 -5.91
N PRO A 276 8.86 11.24 -6.83
CA PRO A 276 7.85 12.28 -6.93
C PRO A 276 6.42 11.73 -7.03
N GLY A 277 5.49 12.37 -6.31
CA GLY A 277 4.09 11.94 -6.26
C GLY A 277 3.79 10.79 -5.31
N TRP A 278 4.81 10.21 -4.65
CA TRP A 278 4.67 9.19 -3.60
C TRP A 278 5.12 9.71 -2.23
N TYR A 279 5.06 11.02 -2.05
CA TYR A 279 5.36 11.63 -0.77
C TYR A 279 4.22 11.44 0.21
N LEU A 280 4.58 11.02 1.42
CA LEU A 280 3.63 10.86 2.51
C LEU A 280 3.17 12.20 3.08
N THR A 281 3.82 13.30 2.71
CA THR A 281 3.39 14.66 3.03
C THR A 281 3.87 15.59 1.93
N SER A 282 3.11 16.66 1.65
CA SER A 282 3.50 17.68 0.67
C SER A 282 4.84 18.34 1.00
N SER A 283 5.24 18.34 2.27
CA SER A 283 6.48 18.94 2.76
C SER A 283 7.67 17.97 2.83
N ALA A 284 7.56 16.75 2.29
CA ALA A 284 8.55 15.70 2.50
C ALA A 284 9.97 16.11 2.07
N LEU A 285 10.12 16.73 0.89
CA LEU A 285 11.42 17.20 0.42
C LEU A 285 12.00 18.33 1.27
N SER A 286 11.15 19.26 1.71
CA SER A 286 11.55 20.33 2.62
C SER A 286 12.00 19.78 3.97
N HIS A 287 11.32 18.75 4.48
CA HIS A 287 11.71 18.05 5.72
C HIS A 287 13.08 17.38 5.56
N LYS A 288 13.31 16.70 4.43
CA LYS A 288 14.60 16.09 4.13
C LYS A 288 15.71 17.14 4.13
N LYS A 289 15.54 18.21 3.34
CA LYS A 289 16.53 19.29 3.26
C LYS A 289 16.85 19.86 4.64
N TRP A 290 15.83 20.19 5.42
CA TRP A 290 15.99 20.70 6.77
C TRP A 290 16.79 19.75 7.66
N ALA A 291 16.49 18.45 7.63
CA ALA A 291 17.16 17.46 8.47
C ALA A 291 18.66 17.36 8.17
N TYR A 292 19.04 17.32 6.89
CA TYR A 292 20.45 17.30 6.48
C TYR A 292 21.18 18.60 6.84
N GLU A 293 20.52 19.75 6.76
CA GLU A 293 21.11 21.04 7.18
C GLU A 293 21.39 21.08 8.69
N GLN A 294 20.53 20.52 9.54
CA GLN A 294 20.78 20.47 10.98
C GLN A 294 22.00 19.61 11.32
N ILE A 295 22.15 18.44 10.69
CA ILE A 295 23.31 17.57 10.91
C ILE A 295 24.61 18.24 10.45
N ALA A 296 24.58 18.92 9.30
CA ALA A 296 25.76 19.60 8.77
C ALA A 296 26.24 20.75 9.66
N LYS A 297 25.35 21.41 10.43
CA LYS A 297 25.73 22.43 11.40
C LYS A 297 26.46 21.83 12.60
N LYS A 298 25.95 20.74 13.16
CA LYS A 298 26.56 20.06 14.32
C LYS A 298 27.95 19.49 14.02
N GLY A 299 28.20 19.04 12.79
CA GLY A 299 29.53 18.55 12.42
C GLY A 299 30.62 19.63 12.31
N LYS A 300 30.27 20.91 12.48
CA LYS A 300 31.21 22.04 12.45
C LYS A 300 31.51 22.63 13.84
N GLU A 301 30.76 22.22 14.85
CA GLU A 301 30.95 22.60 16.26
C GLU A 301 31.90 21.61 16.95
#